data_AF-A0A9E3U0J4-F1
#
_entry.id   AF-A0A9E3U0J4-F1
#
_cell.length_a   1.000
_cell.length_b   1.000
_cell.length_c   1.000
_cell.angle_alpha   90.00
_cell.angle_beta   90.00
_cell.angle_gamma   90.00
#
_symmetry.space_group_name_H-M   'P 1'
#
loop_
_entity.id
_entity.type
_entity.pdbx_description
1 polymer ?
#
loop_
_entity_poly.entity_id
_entity_poly.type
_entity_poly.pdbx_seq_one_letter_code
_entity_poly.pdbx_strand_id
1 'polypeptide(L)' 'MHPEHLANELTPSQQAAVQHVDGPLLILAGPGSGKTRVVTHRIAHLFEHGISPRHVLAL' A
#
# COMPACT_ATOMS: atom_id res chain seq x y z
N MET A 1 -0.08 -16.23 -5.72
CA MET A 1 1.00 -15.51 -5.02
C MET A 1 0.51 -15.26 -3.60
N HIS A 2 1.30 -15.65 -2.61
CA HIS A 2 0.97 -15.50 -1.19
C HIS A 2 1.54 -14.17 -0.67
N PRO A 3 0.70 -13.14 -0.41
CA PRO A 3 1.13 -11.76 -0.11
C PRO A 3 1.82 -11.60 1.26
N GLU A 4 1.79 -12.62 2.11
CA GLU A 4 2.48 -12.62 3.41
C GLU A 4 3.99 -12.28 3.34
N HIS A 5 4.69 -12.62 2.24
CA HIS A 5 6.12 -12.30 2.12
C HIS A 5 6.43 -10.83 1.87
N LEU A 6 5.45 -10.05 1.40
CA LEU A 6 5.64 -8.65 1.01
C LEU A 6 5.66 -7.70 2.22
N ALA A 7 4.98 -8.06 3.32
CA ALA A 7 4.89 -7.24 4.53
C ALA A 7 6.21 -7.17 5.34
N ASN A 8 7.06 -8.20 5.25
CA ASN A 8 8.26 -8.35 6.07
C ASN A 8 9.43 -7.41 5.68
N GLU A 9 9.32 -6.66 4.60
CA GLU A 9 10.38 -5.72 4.16
C GLU A 9 9.90 -4.25 4.09
N LEU A 10 8.81 -3.91 4.79
CA LEU A 10 8.32 -2.53 4.93
C LEU A 10 8.79 -1.91 6.25
N THR A 11 9.16 -0.63 6.22
CA THR A 11 9.38 0.15 7.46
C THR A 11 8.05 0.40 8.18
N PRO A 12 8.06 0.76 9.48
CA PRO A 12 6.82 1.09 10.19
C PRO A 12 5.97 2.18 9.53
N SER A 13 6.59 3.21 8.96
CA SER A 13 5.87 4.26 8.24
C SER A 13 5.27 3.78 6.91
N GLN A 14 5.97 2.88 6.20
CA GLN A 14 5.44 2.25 5.01
C GLN A 14 4.28 1.30 5.33
N GLN A 15 4.39 0.52 6.42
CA GLN A 15 3.32 -0.35 6.90
C GLN A 15 2.06 0.45 7.25
N ALA A 16 2.21 1.56 7.99
CA ALA A 16 1.10 2.44 8.31
C ALA A 16 0.41 3.00 7.04
N ALA A 17 1.19 3.39 6.03
CA ALA A 17 0.65 3.85 4.76
C ALA A 17 -0.08 2.75 3.97
N VAL A 18 0.42 1.50 4.01
CA VAL A 18 -0.24 0.33 3.39
C VAL A 18 -1.54 -0.03 4.09
N GLN A 19 -1.57 0.05 5.43
CA GLN A 19 -2.72 -0.30 6.26
C GLN A 19 -3.81 0.78 6.31
N HIS A 20 -3.54 1.96 5.77
CA HIS A 20 -4.51 3.05 5.72
C HIS A 20 -5.61 2.79 4.70
N VAL A 21 -6.83 2.51 5.19
CA VAL A 21 -8.01 2.21 4.36
C VAL A 21 -8.91 3.44 4.18
N ASP A 22 -9.25 4.13 5.27
CA ASP A 22 -10.31 5.12 5.29
C ASP A 22 -9.82 6.57 5.15
N GLY A 23 -10.49 7.35 4.31
CA GLY A 23 -10.19 8.77 4.13
C GLY A 23 -8.89 9.06 3.35
N PRO A 24 -8.60 10.35 3.10
CA PRO A 24 -7.44 10.75 2.30
C PRO A 24 -6.12 10.52 3.03
N LEU A 25 -5.06 10.16 2.28
CA LEU A 25 -3.70 9.98 2.77
C LEU A 25 -2.70 10.71 1.85
N LEU A 26 -1.77 11.46 2.45
CA LEU A 26 -0.63 12.07 1.75
C LEU A 26 0.68 11.42 2.21
N ILE A 27 1.47 10.92 1.26
CA ILE A 27 2.79 10.34 1.52
C ILE A 27 3.87 11.25 0.94
N LEU A 28 4.70 11.85 1.80
CA LEU A 28 5.85 12.66 1.42
C LEU A 28 7.14 11.84 1.61
N ALA A 29 7.87 11.59 0.53
CA ALA A 29 9.11 10.81 0.62
C ALA A 29 10.10 11.11 -0.51
N GLY A 30 11.40 11.05 -0.20
CA GLY A 30 12.49 11.31 -1.14
C GLY A 30 12.64 10.25 -2.24
N PRO A 31 13.55 10.45 -3.20
CA PRO A 31 13.93 9.43 -4.18
C PRO A 31 14.41 8.14 -3.49
N GLY A 32 14.16 6.98 -4.09
CA GLY A 32 14.60 5.67 -3.56
C GLY A 32 13.87 5.17 -2.30
N SER A 33 12.93 5.94 -1.74
CA SER A 33 12.24 5.60 -0.48
C SER A 33 11.18 4.49 -0.59
N GLY A 34 11.05 3.82 -1.74
CA GLY A 34 10.07 2.76 -1.95
C GLY A 34 8.62 3.22 -2.18
N LYS A 35 8.37 4.44 -2.68
CA LYS A 35 7.01 4.97 -2.93
C LYS A 35 6.14 4.02 -3.77
N THR A 36 6.67 3.53 -4.89
CA THR A 36 5.96 2.59 -5.76
C THR A 36 5.65 1.28 -5.04
N ARG A 37 6.60 0.76 -4.26
CA ARG A 37 6.39 -0.42 -3.42
C ARG A 37 5.23 -0.20 -2.44
N VAL A 38 5.19 0.94 -1.75
CA VAL A 38 4.09 1.28 -0.83
C VAL A 38 2.75 1.30 -1.56
N VAL A 39 2.65 1.94 -2.72
CA VAL A 39 1.41 2.00 -3.51
C VAL A 39 0.94 0.61 -3.93
N THR A 40 1.83 -0.23 -4.45
CA THR A 40 1.47 -1.59 -4.89
C THR A 40 0.99 -2.46 -3.72
N HIS A 41 1.67 -2.40 -2.58
CA HIS A 41 1.26 -3.16 -1.39
C HIS A 41 -0.06 -2.63 -0.83
N ARG A 42 -0.27 -1.30 -0.86
CA ARG A 42 -1.55 -0.72 -0.44
C ARG A 42 -2.70 -1.20 -1.31
N ILE A 43 -2.52 -1.28 -2.63
CA ILE A 43 -3.56 -1.80 -3.53
C ILE A 43 -3.88 -3.27 -3.20
N ALA A 44 -2.86 -4.11 -2.98
CA ALA A 44 -3.07 -5.50 -2.56
C ALA A 44 -3.84 -5.58 -1.23
N HIS A 45 -3.44 -4.75 -0.25
CA HIS A 45 -4.09 -4.68 1.05
C HIS A 45 -5.56 -4.25 0.95
N LEU A 46 -5.90 -3.28 0.10
CA LEU A 46 -7.28 -2.87 -0.15
C LEU A 46 -8.12 -4.04 -0.70
N PHE A 47 -7.56 -4.88 -1.57
CA PHE A 47 -8.26 -6.06 -2.08
C PHE A 47 -8.49 -7.11 -1.00
N GLU A 48 -7.52 -7.33 -0.12
CA GLU A 48 -7.66 -8.19 1.06
C GLU A 48 -8.74 -7.67 2.03
N HIS A 49 -8.94 -6.35 2.08
CA HIS A 49 -10.00 -5.69 2.83
C HIS A 49 -11.37 -5.70 2.11
N GLY A 50 -11.51 -6.46 1.02
CA GLY A 50 -12.77 -6.64 0.31
C GLY A 50 -13.12 -5.51 -0.67
N ILE A 51 -12.22 -4.56 -0.90
CA ILE A 51 -12.43 -3.51 -1.91
C ILE A 51 -12.30 -4.15 -3.30
N SER A 52 -13.36 -4.03 -4.10
CA SER A 52 -13.34 -4.51 -5.48
C SER A 52 -12.24 -3.81 -6.28
N PRO A 53 -11.45 -4.55 -7.10
CA PRO A 53 -10.45 -3.93 -7.98
C PRO A 53 -10.99 -2.85 -8.91
N ARG A 54 -12.29 -2.91 -9.27
CA ARG A 54 -12.95 -1.88 -10.08
C ARG A 54 -13.12 -0.53 -9.38
N HIS A 55 -12.91 -0.47 -8.07
CA HIS A 55 -12.98 0.77 -7.28
C HIS A 55 -11.59 1.38 -7.03
N VAL A 56 -10.52 0.80 -7.59
CA VAL A 56 -9.16 1.31 -7.43
C VAL A 56 -8.66 1.83 -8.78
N LEU A 57 -8.21 3.09 -8.78
CA LEU A 57 -7.52 3.73 -9.91
C LEU A 57 -6.07 4.03 -9.48
N ALA A 58 -5.11 3.65 -10.33
CA ALA A 58 -3.70 3.97 -10.19
C ALA A 58 -3.19 4.59 -11.50
N LEU A 59 -2.41 5.67 -11.39
CA LEU A 59 -1.89 6.47 -12.50
C LEU A 59 -0.38 6.67 -12.37
#